data_AF-A0A834T6K3-F1
#
_entry.id   AF-A0A834T6K3-F1
#
_cell.length_a   1.000
_cell.length_b   1.000
_cell.length_c   1.000
_cell.angle_alpha   90.00
_cell.angle_beta   90.00
_cell.angle_gamma   90.00
#
_symmetry.space_group_name_H-M   'P 1'
#
loop_
_entity.id
_entity.type
_entity.pdbx_description
1 polymer ?
#
loop_
_entity_poly.entity_id
_entity_poly.type
_entity_poly.pdbx_seq_one_letter_code
_entity_poly.pdbx_strand_id
1 'polypeptide(L)'
;MDQQKGHQIAFVQFPQNFVGVTNNDLYGSSLRIISDLELHGIDGHGGPLYIGTGCFHRREALCGRKLNDDKHKSSEITEETILEDNLHQLQQKSKPLADCTYDQINTLWGKQMGLLYGCAVEDVITGLCIQCRGWKSVYYNPERKAFLGFAPTTLPQTLIQHKRWSQGGFQVLLSKYSPAFYAYGKIGLGHQMGYCYYNLWALNCFATLYYSLIPSLYLLKGISLFPQV
;
A
#
# COMPACT_ATOMS: atom_id res chain seq x y z
N MET A 1 10.58 21.31 -7.75
CA MET A 1 9.34 20.51 -7.70
C MET A 1 8.48 20.89 -8.88
N ASP A 2 7.82 19.93 -9.53
CA ASP A 2 6.92 20.19 -10.67
C ASP A 2 5.74 21.06 -10.22
N GLN A 3 5.67 22.29 -10.75
CA GLN A 3 4.62 23.24 -10.44
C GLN A 3 3.27 22.86 -11.09
N GLN A 4 3.28 22.07 -12.17
CA GLN A 4 2.07 21.73 -12.91
C GLN A 4 1.30 20.57 -12.28
N LYS A 5 1.95 19.43 -11.99
CA LYS A 5 1.25 18.24 -11.47
C LYS A 5 1.57 17.94 -10.01
N GLY A 6 2.62 18.51 -9.45
CA GLY A 6 3.09 18.21 -8.10
C GLY A 6 2.02 18.45 -7.01
N HIS A 7 1.13 19.42 -7.20
CA HIS A 7 0.05 19.73 -6.27
C HIS A 7 -0.99 18.60 -6.12
N GLN A 8 -1.08 17.66 -7.08
CA GLN A 8 -2.01 16.52 -7.03
C GLN A 8 -1.39 15.26 -6.42
N ILE A 9 -0.07 15.26 -6.21
CA ILE A 9 0.67 14.09 -5.72
C ILE A 9 0.64 14.05 -4.20
N ALA A 10 0.07 12.99 -3.65
CA ALA A 10 0.06 12.72 -2.22
C ALA A 10 1.30 11.95 -1.77
N PHE A 11 1.83 11.04 -2.57
CA PHE A 11 3.04 10.32 -2.21
C PHE A 11 3.82 9.80 -3.41
N VAL A 12 5.13 9.63 -3.22
CA VAL A 12 6.04 9.02 -4.20
C VAL A 12 6.57 7.73 -3.62
N GLN A 13 6.27 6.61 -4.29
CA GLN A 13 6.67 5.27 -3.91
C GLN A 13 7.91 4.84 -4.70
N PHE A 14 8.91 4.32 -4.00
CA PHE A 14 10.12 3.73 -4.58
C PHE A 14 10.07 2.21 -4.50
N PRO A 15 10.81 1.49 -5.35
CA PRO A 15 10.98 0.05 -5.21
C PRO A 15 11.62 -0.35 -3.88
N GLN A 16 11.09 -1.41 -3.27
CA GLN A 16 11.76 -2.14 -2.20
C GLN A 16 12.82 -3.05 -2.82
N ASN A 17 14.09 -2.69 -2.68
CA ASN A 17 15.20 -3.53 -3.12
C ASN A 17 15.87 -4.21 -1.94
N PHE A 18 16.40 -5.40 -2.15
CA PHE A 18 16.99 -6.20 -1.08
C PHE A 18 18.44 -6.59 -1.37
N VAL A 19 19.27 -6.57 -0.33
CA VAL A 19 20.62 -7.17 -0.34
C VAL A 19 20.58 -8.59 0.20
N GLY A 20 21.56 -9.41 -0.16
CA GLY A 20 21.69 -10.79 0.33
C GLY A 20 20.72 -11.79 -0.32
N VAL A 21 20.03 -11.41 -1.40
CA VAL A 21 19.25 -12.34 -2.22
C VAL A 21 20.23 -13.24 -2.99
N THR A 22 20.01 -14.55 -2.96
CA THR A 22 20.86 -15.51 -3.68
C THR A 22 20.64 -15.40 -5.18
N ASN A 23 21.63 -15.83 -5.99
CA ASN A 23 21.53 -15.79 -7.46
C ASN A 23 20.30 -16.55 -8.00
N ASN A 24 19.85 -17.58 -7.28
CA ASN A 24 18.69 -18.39 -7.66
C ASN A 24 17.36 -17.82 -7.16
N ASP A 25 17.39 -16.82 -6.27
CA ASP A 25 16.23 -16.22 -5.59
C ASP A 25 15.17 -17.26 -5.19
N LEU A 26 15.60 -18.29 -4.46
CA LEU A 26 14.80 -19.50 -4.20
C LEU A 26 13.42 -19.19 -3.58
N TYR A 27 13.32 -18.10 -2.83
CA TYR A 27 12.10 -17.70 -2.12
C TYR A 27 11.33 -16.58 -2.82
N GLY A 28 11.78 -16.11 -4.00
CA GLY A 28 11.16 -14.98 -4.70
C GLY A 28 11.26 -13.65 -3.95
N SER A 29 12.29 -13.50 -3.13
CA SER A 29 12.50 -12.38 -2.21
C SER A 29 12.87 -11.07 -2.93
N SER A 30 13.27 -11.12 -4.20
CA SER A 30 13.66 -9.94 -4.96
C SER A 30 12.49 -9.04 -5.37
N LEU A 31 11.25 -9.56 -5.40
CA LEU A 31 10.03 -8.85 -5.78
C LEU A 31 10.15 -8.07 -7.11
N ARG A 32 10.91 -8.61 -8.07
CA ARG A 32 11.20 -7.95 -9.36
C ARG A 32 9.97 -7.70 -10.21
N ILE A 33 9.02 -8.63 -10.26
CA ILE A 33 7.79 -8.45 -11.04
C ILE A 33 6.99 -7.25 -10.53
N ILE A 34 6.89 -7.12 -9.19
CA ILE A 34 6.20 -6.01 -8.56
C ILE A 34 6.87 -4.68 -8.94
N SER A 35 8.19 -4.60 -8.77
CA SER A 35 8.95 -3.36 -8.99
C SER A 35 9.13 -2.99 -10.48
N ASP A 36 9.56 -3.94 -11.30
CA ASP A 36 9.95 -3.69 -12.69
C ASP A 36 8.75 -3.67 -13.66
N LEU A 37 7.59 -4.18 -13.25
CA LEU A 37 6.42 -4.29 -14.14
C LEU A 37 5.13 -3.75 -13.51
N GLU A 38 4.66 -4.32 -12.39
CA GLU A 38 3.31 -4.05 -11.89
C GLU A 38 3.13 -2.62 -11.41
N LEU A 39 4.08 -2.10 -10.61
CA LEU A 39 4.02 -0.73 -10.11
C LEU A 39 4.14 0.30 -11.24
N HIS A 40 4.94 0.03 -12.27
CA HIS A 40 4.98 0.84 -13.48
C HIS A 40 3.64 0.85 -14.22
N GLY A 41 2.98 -0.32 -14.34
CA GLY A 41 1.68 -0.43 -14.99
C GLY A 41 0.58 0.36 -14.27
N ILE A 42 0.53 0.26 -12.93
CA ILE A 42 -0.48 0.97 -12.13
C ILE A 42 -0.19 2.48 -12.06
N ASP A 43 1.07 2.90 -12.15
CA ASP A 43 1.43 4.32 -12.21
C ASP A 43 0.73 5.05 -13.36
N GLY A 44 0.53 4.37 -14.50
CA GLY A 44 -0.24 4.88 -15.63
C GLY A 44 -1.74 5.12 -15.36
N HIS A 45 -2.30 4.55 -14.29
CA HIS A 45 -3.72 4.61 -13.96
C HIS A 45 -4.06 5.49 -12.74
N GLY A 46 -3.09 6.16 -12.13
CA GLY A 46 -3.31 7.05 -10.99
C GLY A 46 -2.28 6.92 -9.87
N GLY A 47 -1.29 6.04 -10.05
CA GLY A 47 -0.16 5.90 -9.15
C GLY A 47 -0.14 4.56 -8.40
N PRO A 48 1.03 4.11 -7.95
CA PRO A 48 1.19 2.85 -7.21
C PRO A 48 0.51 2.91 -5.84
N LEU A 49 0.29 1.72 -5.28
CA LEU A 49 -0.14 1.56 -3.90
C LEU A 49 0.96 2.04 -2.94
N TYR A 50 0.58 2.42 -1.73
CA TYR A 50 1.53 2.57 -0.63
C TYR A 50 1.86 1.18 -0.07
N ILE A 51 3.14 0.77 -0.16
CA ILE A 51 3.62 -0.57 0.21
C ILE A 51 4.53 -0.56 1.46
N GLY A 52 4.32 0.43 2.33
CA GLY A 52 4.90 0.49 3.67
C GLY A 52 6.26 1.19 3.78
N THR A 53 7.20 0.99 2.85
CA THR A 53 8.55 1.59 2.95
C THR A 53 8.99 2.26 1.65
N GLY A 54 10.03 3.10 1.71
CA GLY A 54 10.54 3.81 0.53
C GLY A 54 9.52 4.80 -0.06
N CYS A 55 8.75 5.45 0.80
CA CYS A 55 7.64 6.32 0.38
C CYS A 55 7.75 7.70 1.01
N PHE A 56 7.60 8.75 0.21
CA PHE A 56 7.54 10.14 0.69
C PHE A 56 6.12 10.65 0.62
N HIS A 57 5.52 10.97 1.77
CA HIS A 57 4.15 11.47 1.87
C HIS A 57 4.07 12.98 1.98
N ARG A 58 3.11 13.58 1.26
CA ARG A 58 2.59 14.91 1.51
C ARG A 58 1.84 14.89 2.84
N ARG A 59 2.30 15.71 3.79
CA ARG A 59 1.72 15.82 5.14
C ARG A 59 0.20 16.01 5.12
N GLU A 60 -0.29 16.92 4.29
CA GLU A 60 -1.73 17.24 4.23
C GLU A 60 -2.59 16.06 3.80
N ALA A 61 -2.12 15.29 2.81
CA ALA A 61 -2.82 14.10 2.33
C ALA A 61 -2.87 13.00 3.42
N LEU A 62 -1.75 12.80 4.12
CA LEU A 62 -1.67 11.88 5.26
C LEU A 62 -2.56 12.34 6.43
N CYS A 63 -2.64 13.65 6.67
CA CYS A 63 -3.53 14.26 7.67
C CYS A 63 -5.00 14.31 7.23
N GLY A 64 -5.39 13.67 6.12
CA GLY A 64 -6.79 13.48 5.77
C GLY A 64 -7.41 14.53 4.86
N ARG A 65 -6.64 15.53 4.41
CA ARG A 65 -7.12 16.54 3.47
C ARG A 65 -7.58 15.88 2.16
N LYS A 66 -8.70 16.34 1.59
CA LYS A 66 -9.11 15.97 0.22
C LYS A 66 -8.54 16.96 -0.78
N LEU A 67 -8.23 16.51 -2.00
CA LEU A 67 -7.55 17.34 -2.98
C LEU A 67 -8.33 18.62 -3.33
N ASN A 68 -9.65 18.52 -3.47
CA ASN A 68 -10.55 19.64 -3.80
C ASN A 68 -11.13 20.35 -2.56
N ASP A 69 -10.52 20.17 -1.38
CA ASP A 69 -10.99 20.83 -0.17
C ASP A 69 -10.28 22.18 0.01
N ASP A 70 -11.00 23.25 -0.33
CA ASP A 70 -10.55 24.64 -0.15
C ASP A 70 -10.67 25.11 1.32
N LYS A 71 -11.39 24.37 2.17
CA LYS A 71 -11.64 24.74 3.57
C LYS A 71 -10.49 24.36 4.51
N HIS A 72 -9.65 23.41 4.10
CA HIS A 72 -8.46 23.00 4.82
C HIS A 72 -7.21 23.46 4.06
N LYS A 73 -6.99 24.78 3.96
CA LYS A 73 -5.60 25.23 4.03
C LYS A 73 -5.11 24.72 5.37
N SER A 74 -4.15 23.79 5.37
CA SER A 74 -3.42 23.52 6.59
C SER A 74 -3.03 24.88 7.15
N SER A 75 -3.27 25.11 8.44
CA SER A 75 -2.58 26.19 9.12
C SER A 75 -1.11 25.89 8.86
N GLU A 76 -0.54 26.54 7.85
CA GLU A 76 0.89 26.50 7.61
C GLU A 76 1.46 26.87 8.97
N ILE A 77 2.14 25.92 9.60
CA ILE A 77 3.05 26.27 10.68
C ILE A 77 4.12 27.05 9.93
N THR A 78 3.89 28.35 9.74
CA THR A 78 4.82 29.24 9.10
C THR A 78 6.07 29.24 9.95
N GLU A 79 7.24 29.32 9.31
CA GLU A 79 8.52 29.41 10.02
C GLU A 79 8.50 30.58 11.03
N GLU A 80 7.70 31.61 10.77
CA GLU A 80 7.39 32.71 11.70
C GLU A 80 6.74 32.28 13.02
N THR A 81 5.84 31.28 13.00
CA THR A 81 5.19 30.76 14.23
C THR A 81 6.17 29.94 15.08
N ILE A 82 7.17 29.31 14.46
CA ILE A 82 8.20 28.51 15.14
C ILE A 82 9.28 29.42 15.75
N LEU A 83 9.53 30.58 15.15
CA LEU A 83 10.57 31.51 15.61
C LEU A 83 10.23 32.18 16.95
N GLU A 84 8.94 32.28 17.30
CA GLU A 84 8.47 32.95 18.53
C GLU A 84 8.33 32.03 19.75
N ASP A 85 8.14 30.72 19.55
CA ASP A 85 7.98 29.77 20.66
C ASP A 85 9.35 29.29 21.18
N ASN A 86 9.60 29.44 22.49
CA ASN A 86 10.80 28.89 23.11
C ASN A 86 10.82 27.34 23.03
N LEU A 87 11.99 26.72 22.87
CA LEU A 87 12.16 25.25 22.81
C LEU A 87 11.40 24.51 23.93
N HIS A 88 11.42 25.06 25.13
CA HIS A 88 10.71 24.50 26.28
C HIS A 88 9.19 24.52 26.11
N GLN A 89 8.62 25.57 25.51
CA GLN A 89 7.19 25.65 25.20
C GLN A 89 6.81 24.65 24.10
N LEU A 90 7.61 24.53 23.03
CA LEU A 90 7.40 23.51 21.99
C LEU A 90 7.43 22.09 22.57
N GLN A 91 8.38 21.81 23.46
CA GLN A 91 8.47 20.52 24.14
C GLN A 91 7.24 20.27 25.03
N GLN A 92 6.74 21.28 25.74
CA GLN A 92 5.52 21.11 26.53
C GLN A 92 4.27 20.91 25.65
N LYS A 93 4.17 21.61 24.51
CA LYS A 93 3.09 21.43 23.53
C LYS A 93 3.14 20.05 22.84
N SER A 94 4.33 19.45 22.67
CA SER A 94 4.46 18.14 22.02
C SER A 94 4.14 16.95 22.93
N LYS A 95 4.35 17.08 24.26
CA LYS A 95 4.05 16.01 25.24
C LYS A 95 2.64 15.42 25.14
N PRO A 96 1.54 16.21 25.08
CA PRO A 96 0.20 15.65 24.97
C PRO A 96 -0.07 14.97 23.61
N LEU A 97 0.68 15.31 22.55
CA LEU A 97 0.53 14.67 21.23
C LEU A 97 1.11 13.24 21.21
N ALA A 98 2.03 12.95 22.13
CA ALA A 98 2.64 11.63 22.29
C ALA A 98 1.96 10.79 23.38
N ASP A 99 0.85 11.27 23.94
CA ASP A 99 0.13 10.56 24.99
C ASP A 99 -0.61 9.33 24.42
N CYS A 100 -0.68 8.25 25.20
CA CYS A 100 -1.33 7.01 24.79
C CYS A 100 -2.84 7.14 24.61
N THR A 101 -3.45 8.20 25.18
CA THR A 101 -4.87 8.50 25.06
C THR A 101 -5.22 9.40 23.87
N TYR A 102 -4.21 9.95 23.18
CA TYR A 102 -4.40 10.92 22.10
C TYR A 102 -5.31 10.40 20.97
N ASP A 103 -5.11 9.15 20.56
CA ASP A 103 -5.90 8.51 19.52
C ASP A 103 -7.29 8.03 20.01
N GLN A 104 -7.47 7.94 21.32
CA GLN A 104 -8.70 7.43 21.95
C GLN A 104 -9.72 8.55 22.16
N ILE A 105 -9.27 9.79 22.41
CA ILE A 105 -10.14 10.91 22.79
C ILE A 105 -10.49 11.75 21.55
N ASN A 106 -11.67 11.51 20.97
CA ASN A 106 -12.31 12.37 19.96
C ASN A 106 -11.46 12.76 18.73
N THR A 107 -10.43 11.98 18.38
CA THR A 107 -9.64 12.20 17.17
C THR A 107 -10.05 11.27 16.03
N LEU A 108 -9.76 11.72 14.79
CA LEU A 108 -9.90 10.94 13.56
C LEU A 108 -8.63 10.17 13.20
N TRP A 109 -7.56 10.29 14.00
CA TRP A 109 -6.31 9.55 13.85
C TRP A 109 -6.56 8.05 13.89
N GLY A 110 -5.93 7.31 12.97
CA GLY A 110 -6.14 5.88 12.82
C GLY A 110 -7.47 5.47 12.18
N LYS A 111 -8.46 6.36 12.14
CA LYS A 111 -9.81 6.06 11.60
C LYS A 111 -10.01 6.61 10.21
N GLN A 112 -9.57 7.85 9.98
CA GLN A 112 -9.67 8.55 8.70
C GLN A 112 -8.37 9.28 8.34
N MET A 113 -7.53 9.66 9.29
CA MET A 113 -6.24 10.33 9.01
C MET A 113 -5.08 9.58 9.65
N GLY A 114 -3.86 9.88 9.21
CA GLY A 114 -2.68 9.12 9.55
C GLY A 114 -2.66 7.76 8.84
N LEU A 115 -1.91 6.82 9.43
CA LEU A 115 -2.00 5.41 9.07
C LEU A 115 -3.29 4.82 9.61
N LEU A 116 -4.05 4.11 8.79
CA LEU A 116 -5.34 3.55 9.19
C LEU A 116 -5.20 2.28 10.02
N TYR A 117 -5.98 2.15 11.07
CA TYR A 117 -5.91 1.03 12.01
C TYR A 117 -6.81 -0.13 11.59
N GLY A 118 -6.48 -1.31 12.13
CA GLY A 118 -7.36 -2.48 12.09
C GLY A 118 -7.15 -3.42 10.90
N CYS A 119 -6.05 -3.28 10.14
CA CYS A 119 -5.67 -4.24 9.12
C CYS A 119 -4.16 -4.52 9.18
N ALA A 120 -3.75 -5.74 8.82
CA ALA A 120 -2.32 -6.12 8.76
C ALA A 120 -1.57 -5.57 7.53
N VAL A 121 -2.31 -4.98 6.60
CA VAL A 121 -1.81 -4.23 5.43
C VAL A 121 -2.37 -2.80 5.50
N GLU A 122 -2.12 -2.14 6.64
CA GLU A 122 -2.55 -0.77 6.89
C GLU A 122 -2.01 0.22 5.87
N ASP A 123 -0.84 -0.08 5.30
CA ASP A 123 -0.20 0.67 4.23
C ASP A 123 -1.09 0.72 2.97
N VAL A 124 -1.54 -0.45 2.50
CA VAL A 124 -2.39 -0.59 1.32
C VAL A 124 -3.70 0.19 1.48
N ILE A 125 -4.39 0.03 2.62
CA ILE A 125 -5.65 0.75 2.87
C ILE A 125 -5.44 2.25 3.04
N THR A 126 -4.33 2.67 3.64
CA THR A 126 -4.02 4.10 3.81
C THR A 126 -3.79 4.73 2.43
N GLY A 127 -3.02 4.08 1.56
CA GLY A 127 -2.83 4.50 0.17
C GLY A 127 -4.15 4.60 -0.59
N LEU A 128 -5.00 3.56 -0.48
CA LEU A 128 -6.32 3.53 -1.12
C LEU A 128 -7.20 4.68 -0.66
N CYS A 129 -7.27 4.94 0.65
CA CYS A 129 -8.08 6.01 1.20
C CYS A 129 -7.58 7.40 0.79
N ILE A 130 -6.26 7.60 0.71
CA ILE A 130 -5.66 8.84 0.22
C ILE A 130 -6.06 9.06 -1.25
N GLN A 131 -5.94 8.05 -2.10
CA GLN A 131 -6.27 8.21 -3.52
C GLN A 131 -7.78 8.34 -3.77
N CYS A 132 -8.62 7.66 -2.97
CA CYS A 132 -10.07 7.85 -2.97
C CYS A 132 -10.51 9.28 -2.57
N ARG A 133 -9.60 10.10 -2.02
CA ARG A 133 -9.83 11.53 -1.74
C ARG A 133 -9.43 12.45 -2.90
N GLY A 134 -9.13 11.87 -4.06
CA GLY A 134 -8.76 12.56 -5.30
C GLY A 134 -7.27 12.74 -5.49
N TRP A 135 -6.43 12.33 -4.54
CA TRP A 135 -4.99 12.39 -4.69
C TRP A 135 -4.44 11.34 -5.65
N LYS A 136 -3.30 11.62 -6.25
CA LYS A 136 -2.52 10.66 -7.03
C LYS A 136 -1.24 10.27 -6.30
N SER A 137 -0.66 9.14 -6.67
CA SER A 137 0.71 8.79 -6.28
C SER A 137 1.59 8.68 -7.52
N VAL A 138 2.89 8.58 -7.32
CA VAL A 138 3.88 8.39 -8.39
C VAL A 138 4.80 7.25 -8.02
N TYR A 139 5.09 6.38 -8.97
CA TYR A 139 6.15 5.40 -8.87
C TYR A 139 7.46 5.96 -9.42
N TYR A 140 8.54 5.89 -8.64
CA TYR A 140 9.86 6.31 -9.10
C TYR A 140 10.92 5.24 -8.86
N ASN A 141 11.44 4.69 -9.96
CA ASN A 141 12.47 3.65 -9.99
C ASN A 141 13.77 4.22 -10.58
N PRO A 142 14.65 4.82 -9.76
CA PRO A 142 15.92 5.36 -10.23
C PRO A 142 16.93 4.24 -10.57
N GLU A 143 17.81 4.50 -11.54
CA GLU A 143 18.88 3.56 -11.96
C GLU A 143 19.74 3.10 -10.76
N ARG A 144 20.11 4.05 -9.89
CA ARG A 144 20.72 3.72 -8.59
C ARG A 144 19.61 3.44 -7.58
N LYS A 145 19.57 2.21 -7.08
CA LYS A 145 18.68 1.77 -6.00
C LYS A 145 18.76 2.73 -4.80
N ALA A 146 17.70 3.50 -4.58
CA ALA A 146 17.64 4.53 -3.55
C ALA A 146 17.46 3.94 -2.14
N PHE A 147 16.75 2.81 -2.04
CA PHE A 147 16.47 2.12 -0.79
C PHE A 147 16.91 0.66 -0.89
N LEU A 148 17.71 0.20 0.07
CA LEU A 148 18.16 -1.18 0.19
C LEU A 148 17.77 -1.71 1.58
N GLY A 149 17.06 -2.83 1.61
CA GLY A 149 16.68 -3.55 2.82
C GLY A 149 17.19 -4.98 2.83
N PHE A 150 16.79 -5.73 3.85
CA PHE A 150 17.07 -7.17 3.96
C PHE A 150 15.78 -7.96 3.76
N ALA A 151 15.83 -8.94 2.86
CA ALA A 151 14.74 -9.88 2.68
C ALA A 151 14.84 -11.03 3.70
N PRO A 152 13.74 -11.75 3.98
CA PRO A 152 13.80 -13.01 4.71
C PRO A 152 14.79 -13.99 4.07
N THR A 153 15.63 -14.60 4.90
CA THR A 153 16.68 -15.54 4.44
C THR A 153 16.29 -17.00 4.62
N THR A 154 15.13 -17.27 5.22
CA THR A 154 14.64 -18.62 5.51
C THR A 154 13.20 -18.79 5.05
N LEU A 155 12.87 -20.00 4.59
CA LEU A 155 11.51 -20.33 4.14
C LEU A 155 10.42 -20.03 5.19
N PRO A 156 10.57 -20.37 6.49
CA PRO A 156 9.53 -20.08 7.47
C PRO A 156 9.23 -18.58 7.63
N GLN A 157 10.25 -17.73 7.57
CA GLN A 157 10.07 -16.28 7.64
C GLN A 157 9.33 -15.74 6.41
N THR A 158 9.70 -16.21 5.21
CA THR A 158 8.98 -15.87 3.97
C THR A 158 7.52 -16.30 4.04
N LEU A 159 7.23 -17.52 4.52
CA LEU A 159 5.85 -18.01 4.64
C LEU A 159 5.02 -17.19 5.63
N ILE A 160 5.60 -16.79 6.78
CA ILE A 160 4.92 -15.91 7.73
C ILE A 160 4.60 -14.55 7.10
N GLN A 161 5.55 -13.98 6.35
CA GLN A 161 5.35 -12.71 5.66
C GLN A 161 4.23 -12.80 4.62
N HIS A 162 4.28 -13.79 3.73
CA HIS A 162 3.23 -14.00 2.72
C HIS A 162 1.87 -14.30 3.36
N LYS A 163 1.84 -15.09 4.43
CA LYS A 163 0.61 -15.33 5.19
C LYS A 163 0.00 -14.03 5.69
N ARG A 164 0.81 -13.14 6.29
CA ARG A 164 0.33 -11.84 6.78
C ARG A 164 -0.24 -10.98 5.64
N TRP A 165 0.44 -10.92 4.50
CA TRP A 165 -0.02 -10.18 3.32
C TRP A 165 -1.32 -10.76 2.75
N SER A 166 -1.43 -12.07 2.62
CA SER A 166 -2.65 -12.74 2.14
C SER A 166 -3.83 -12.52 3.09
N GLN A 167 -3.61 -12.66 4.41
CA GLN A 167 -4.65 -12.41 5.41
C GLN A 167 -5.09 -10.95 5.41
N GLY A 168 -4.13 -10.02 5.33
CA GLY A 168 -4.40 -8.60 5.22
C GLY A 168 -5.22 -8.26 3.99
N GLY A 169 -4.78 -8.67 2.79
CA GLY A 169 -5.50 -8.41 1.54
C GLY A 169 -6.92 -8.96 1.55
N PHE A 170 -7.12 -10.17 2.10
CA PHE A 170 -8.45 -10.73 2.26
C PHE A 170 -9.31 -9.93 3.25
N GLN A 171 -8.72 -9.48 4.37
CA GLN A 171 -9.40 -8.62 5.33
C GLN A 171 -9.84 -7.29 4.68
N VAL A 172 -9.00 -6.69 3.84
CA VAL A 172 -9.35 -5.47 3.10
C VAL A 172 -10.56 -5.69 2.21
N LEU A 173 -10.59 -6.79 1.44
CA LEU A 173 -11.71 -7.12 0.54
C LEU A 173 -13.05 -7.28 1.26
N LEU A 174 -13.04 -7.85 2.46
CA LEU A 174 -14.24 -8.06 3.28
C LEU A 174 -14.59 -6.86 4.16
N SER A 175 -13.69 -5.87 4.24
CA SER A 175 -13.91 -4.67 5.05
C SER A 175 -14.70 -3.60 4.28
N LYS A 176 -15.09 -2.54 5.00
CA LYS A 176 -15.62 -1.31 4.39
C LYS A 176 -14.67 -0.62 3.39
N TYR A 177 -13.39 -0.99 3.38
CA TYR A 177 -12.36 -0.47 2.49
C TYR A 177 -12.12 -1.35 1.26
N SER A 178 -13.02 -2.29 0.97
CA SER A 178 -12.95 -3.13 -0.22
C SER A 178 -12.77 -2.28 -1.48
N PRO A 179 -11.70 -2.46 -2.28
CA PRO A 179 -11.47 -1.65 -3.47
C PRO A 179 -12.62 -1.72 -4.49
N ALA A 180 -13.30 -2.86 -4.57
CA ALA A 180 -14.43 -3.06 -5.47
C ALA A 180 -15.62 -2.13 -5.17
N PHE A 181 -15.86 -1.84 -3.89
CA PHE A 181 -17.02 -1.06 -3.44
C PHE A 181 -16.64 0.34 -2.97
N TYR A 182 -15.60 0.45 -2.13
CA TYR A 182 -15.19 1.71 -1.55
C TYR A 182 -14.60 2.68 -2.58
N ALA A 183 -13.84 2.15 -3.56
CA ALA A 183 -13.16 2.94 -4.57
C ALA A 183 -14.02 3.19 -5.82
N TYR A 184 -15.17 2.53 -5.92
CA TYR A 184 -16.08 2.65 -7.05
C TYR A 184 -16.50 4.10 -7.29
N GLY A 185 -16.23 4.60 -8.50
CA GLY A 185 -16.52 5.98 -8.91
C GLY A 185 -15.64 7.06 -8.27
N LYS A 186 -14.68 6.70 -7.38
CA LYS A 186 -13.74 7.64 -6.76
C LYS A 186 -12.37 7.66 -7.44
N ILE A 187 -11.96 6.51 -7.98
CA ILE A 187 -10.73 6.35 -8.75
C ILE A 187 -11.05 5.74 -10.11
N GLY A 188 -10.12 5.85 -11.07
CA GLY A 188 -10.29 5.27 -12.40
C GLY A 188 -10.40 3.74 -12.37
N LEU A 189 -11.13 3.15 -13.33
CA LEU A 189 -11.39 1.71 -13.36
C LEU A 189 -10.11 0.86 -13.38
N GLY A 190 -9.09 1.25 -14.17
CA GLY A 190 -7.80 0.56 -14.19
C GLY A 190 -7.09 0.59 -12.83
N HIS A 191 -7.19 1.71 -12.11
CA HIS A 191 -6.64 1.87 -10.77
C HIS A 191 -7.37 0.98 -9.75
N GLN A 192 -8.70 0.98 -9.83
CA GLN A 192 -9.55 0.10 -9.02
C GLN A 192 -9.21 -1.38 -9.26
N MET A 193 -9.04 -1.78 -10.52
CA MET A 193 -8.63 -3.14 -10.88
C MET A 193 -7.23 -3.49 -10.33
N GLY A 194 -6.28 -2.55 -10.37
CA GLY A 194 -4.96 -2.73 -9.76
C GLY A 194 -5.03 -3.00 -8.26
N TYR A 195 -5.84 -2.24 -7.52
CA TYR A 195 -6.10 -2.52 -6.11
C TYR A 195 -6.79 -3.86 -5.89
N CYS A 196 -7.81 -4.19 -6.68
CA CYS A 196 -8.48 -5.50 -6.59
C CYS A 196 -7.48 -6.65 -6.81
N TYR A 197 -6.61 -6.55 -7.82
CA TYR A 197 -5.59 -7.55 -8.11
C TYR A 197 -4.69 -7.84 -6.90
N TYR A 198 -4.12 -6.80 -6.28
CA TYR A 198 -3.25 -6.96 -5.11
C TYR A 198 -3.94 -7.49 -3.87
N ASN A 199 -5.26 -7.31 -3.74
CA ASN A 199 -5.98 -7.85 -2.60
C ASN A 199 -6.51 -9.27 -2.87
N LEU A 200 -6.72 -9.65 -4.14
CA LEU A 200 -7.28 -10.94 -4.56
C LEU A 200 -6.22 -11.98 -4.93
N TRP A 201 -4.93 -11.61 -5.07
CA TRP A 201 -3.88 -12.51 -5.57
C TRP A 201 -3.84 -13.87 -4.87
N ALA A 202 -4.06 -13.90 -3.54
CA ALA A 202 -4.04 -15.11 -2.74
C ALA A 202 -5.18 -16.09 -3.07
N LEU A 203 -6.32 -15.60 -3.59
CA LEU A 203 -7.45 -16.46 -3.98
C LEU A 203 -7.16 -17.30 -5.23
N ASN A 204 -6.11 -16.98 -5.98
CA ASN A 204 -5.62 -17.84 -7.07
C ASN A 204 -5.12 -19.21 -6.55
N CYS A 205 -4.96 -19.39 -5.24
CA CYS A 205 -4.67 -20.68 -4.64
C CYS A 205 -5.75 -21.72 -4.96
N PHE A 206 -7.03 -21.34 -5.02
CA PHE A 206 -8.12 -22.27 -5.34
C PHE A 206 -8.02 -22.78 -6.78
N ALA A 207 -7.72 -21.90 -7.73
CA ALA A 207 -7.46 -22.30 -9.11
C ALA A 207 -6.23 -23.22 -9.19
N THR A 208 -5.15 -22.87 -8.48
CA THR A 208 -3.92 -23.68 -8.43
C THR A 208 -4.18 -25.07 -7.87
N LEU A 209 -4.94 -25.18 -6.78
CA LEU A 209 -5.36 -26.46 -6.19
C LEU A 209 -6.22 -27.27 -7.16
N TYR A 210 -7.15 -26.63 -7.86
CA TYR A 210 -7.94 -27.29 -8.90
C TYR A 210 -7.05 -27.87 -10.01
N TYR A 211 -6.17 -27.05 -10.60
CA TYR A 211 -5.31 -27.46 -11.71
C TYR A 211 -4.23 -28.48 -11.31
N SER A 212 -3.85 -28.54 -10.04
CA SER A 212 -2.87 -29.54 -9.55
C SER A 212 -3.53 -30.85 -9.14
N LEU A 213 -4.73 -30.81 -8.54
CA LEU A 213 -5.39 -32.00 -8.02
C LEU A 213 -6.26 -32.70 -9.06
N ILE A 214 -7.09 -31.97 -9.81
CA ILE A 214 -8.08 -32.56 -10.70
C ILE A 214 -7.44 -33.36 -11.83
N PRO A 215 -6.46 -32.83 -12.60
CA PRO A 215 -5.81 -33.61 -13.65
C PRO A 215 -5.11 -34.86 -13.10
N SER A 216 -4.44 -34.74 -11.95
CA SER A 216 -3.74 -35.85 -11.29
C SER A 216 -4.69 -36.97 -10.87
N LEU A 217 -5.86 -36.63 -10.33
CA LEU A 217 -6.89 -37.60 -9.94
C LEU A 217 -7.53 -38.28 -11.15
N TYR A 218 -7.77 -37.55 -12.24
CA TYR A 218 -8.31 -38.10 -13.48
C TYR A 218 -7.31 -39.04 -14.15
N LEU A 219 -6.02 -38.66 -14.16
CA LEU A 219 -4.93 -39.50 -14.64
C LEU A 219 -4.84 -40.81 -13.84
N LEU A 220 -4.91 -40.74 -12.50
CA LEU A 220 -4.88 -41.91 -11.64
C LEU A 220 -6.07 -42.85 -11.88
N LYS A 221 -7.25 -42.30 -12.17
CA LYS A 221 -8.48 -43.07 -12.42
C LYS A 221 -8.63 -43.53 -13.87
N GLY A 222 -7.77 -43.08 -14.79
CA GLY A 222 -7.90 -43.36 -16.22
C GLY A 222 -9.17 -42.78 -16.87
N ILE A 223 -9.76 -41.74 -16.27
CA ILE A 223 -10.95 -41.07 -16.80
C ILE A 223 -10.49 -39.88 -17.64
N SER A 224 -11.05 -39.72 -18.84
CA SER A 224 -10.76 -38.53 -19.66
C SER A 224 -11.38 -37.29 -19.03
N LEU A 225 -10.58 -36.24 -18.82
CA LEU A 225 -11.05 -34.96 -18.27
C LEU A 225 -11.86 -34.17 -19.30
N PHE A 226 -11.48 -34.27 -20.57
CA PHE A 226 -12.14 -33.63 -21.69
C PHE A 226 -12.80 -34.68 -22.59
N PRO A 227 -13.92 -34.36 -23.27
CA PRO A 227 -14.46 -35.24 -24.29
C PRO A 227 -13.42 -35.50 -25.37
N GLN A 228 -13.43 -36.70 -25.95
CA GLN A 228 -12.63 -36.98 -27.13
C GLN A 228 -13.16 -36.13 -28.29
N VAL A 229 -12.27 -35.40 -28.94
CA VAL A 229 -12.54 -34.61 -30.15
C VAL A 229 -12.45 -35.51 -31.36
#